data_AF-A0AAV4ZYY6-F1
#
_entry.id   AF-A0AAV4ZYY6-F1
#
_cell.length_a   1.000
_cell.length_b   1.000
_cell.length_c   1.000
_cell.angle_alpha   90.00
_cell.angle_beta   90.00
_cell.angle_gamma   90.00
#
_symmetry.space_group_name_H-M   'P 1'
#
loop_
_entity.id
_entity.type
_entity.pdbx_description
1 polymer ?
#
loop_
_entity_poly.entity_id
_entity_poly.type
_entity_poly.pdbx_seq_one_letter_code
_entity_poly.pdbx_strand_id
1 'polypeptide(L)'
;MDTFPSSSANGFEKSFASSVSTGSVLSFRHLSYQVKAKQHKYSHGDPPTSASALLVDDVSLDIRAGELLAIMGPSGAGKTTLLNLMSFRKQAMQGGSVSIREEHFTHQLLIIRQVSLNGNTLNKNDMQELSMFVEQEDTLIGVLTVRETVQLSLELFDPCLPKKEVHARVGRVLSAMGLSSCADQRVGTPISTGISGGQKRRLTAACAMVTLPRILFLDEVTSGLDSTSAREVMIAIRNLAVAESIIVLVTIHQPSYEVLSQFTDVLLLAEGRTCFHGKVTEMEGFFERWGHPVAKFASPAEHAMNCLNDDFSPTKTKTTASSMREFYLSHNSRRSTLELPKFGVVNREPHFHSGQVDIILRRSLVLTRRSVKNYSRNLLAYGVRAGMYAG
;
A
#
# COMPACT_ATOMS: atom_id res chain seq x y z
N MET A 1 43.89 0.62 -19.49
CA MET A 1 43.33 -0.67 -19.87
C MET A 1 42.42 -1.11 -18.73
N ASP A 2 41.10 -0.96 -18.75
CA ASP A 2 40.20 -0.50 -19.79
C ASP A 2 39.12 0.41 -19.19
N THR A 3 38.95 1.55 -19.83
CA THR A 3 37.98 2.60 -19.57
C THR A 3 36.62 2.18 -20.10
N PHE A 4 35.59 2.17 -19.26
CA PHE A 4 34.19 2.05 -19.69
C PHE A 4 33.82 3.22 -20.60
N PRO A 5 33.17 2.98 -21.76
CA PRO A 5 32.84 4.05 -22.69
C PRO A 5 31.63 4.84 -22.19
N SER A 6 31.82 6.15 -22.03
CA SER A 6 30.76 7.13 -21.95
C SER A 6 30.02 7.20 -23.29
N SER A 7 28.86 6.54 -23.41
CA SER A 7 27.97 6.72 -24.56
C SER A 7 26.78 7.60 -24.19
N SER A 8 26.76 8.78 -24.82
CA SER A 8 25.62 9.64 -25.11
C SER A 8 24.33 9.41 -24.29
N ALA A 9 24.24 10.11 -23.16
CA ALA A 9 22.97 10.39 -22.50
C ALA A 9 22.11 11.25 -23.46
N ASN A 10 21.30 10.59 -24.28
CA ASN A 10 20.32 11.22 -25.17
C ASN A 10 19.29 11.98 -24.32
N GLY A 11 18.88 13.16 -24.79
CA GLY A 11 18.03 14.16 -24.13
C GLY A 11 16.62 13.74 -23.68
N PHE A 12 16.36 12.44 -23.50
CA PHE A 12 15.09 11.87 -23.04
C PHE A 12 15.00 11.77 -21.50
N GLU A 13 16.13 11.61 -20.79
CA GLU A 13 16.21 11.62 -19.31
C GLU A 13 15.72 12.94 -18.70
N LYS A 14 15.80 14.05 -19.45
CA LYS A 14 15.36 15.37 -18.99
C LYS A 14 13.85 15.61 -19.07
N SER A 15 13.08 14.83 -19.84
CA SER A 15 11.64 15.11 -20.00
C SER A 15 10.76 14.47 -18.93
N PHE A 16 11.05 13.23 -18.52
CA PHE A 16 10.22 12.48 -17.55
C PHE A 16 10.54 12.78 -16.07
N ALA A 17 11.72 13.34 -15.78
CA ALA A 17 12.10 13.78 -14.43
C ALA A 17 11.48 15.13 -14.02
N SER A 18 10.67 15.77 -14.88
CA SER A 18 10.35 17.19 -14.76
C SER A 18 9.08 17.55 -13.97
N SER A 19 8.34 16.59 -13.41
CA SER A 19 7.08 16.89 -12.67
C SER A 19 6.99 16.38 -11.22
N VAL A 20 8.05 15.78 -10.67
CA VAL A 20 8.18 15.59 -9.21
C VAL A 20 9.45 16.26 -8.75
N SER A 21 9.30 17.49 -8.25
CA SER A 21 10.27 18.05 -7.33
C SER A 21 10.45 17.07 -6.18
N THR A 22 11.70 16.85 -5.78
CA THR A 22 12.23 16.02 -4.67
C THR A 22 11.70 16.40 -3.27
N GLY A 23 10.44 16.86 -3.17
CA GLY A 23 9.82 17.39 -1.96
C GLY A 23 8.30 17.29 -1.92
N SER A 24 7.66 16.41 -2.72
CA SER A 24 6.22 16.20 -2.59
C SER A 24 5.86 15.60 -1.23
N VAL A 25 4.78 16.06 -0.61
CA VAL A 25 4.30 15.65 0.72
C VAL A 25 2.83 15.25 0.63
N LEU A 26 2.53 14.01 1.02
CA LEU A 26 1.18 13.50 1.22
C LEU A 26 0.80 13.66 2.69
N SER A 27 -0.28 14.40 2.94
CA SER A 27 -0.76 14.73 4.27
C SER A 27 -2.16 14.18 4.48
N PHE A 28 -2.36 13.54 5.64
CA PHE A 28 -3.65 13.12 6.14
C PHE A 28 -3.94 13.85 7.46
N ARG A 29 -5.12 14.44 7.58
CA ARG A 29 -5.54 15.17 8.78
C ARG A 29 -6.87 14.64 9.30
N HIS A 30 -6.85 14.27 10.58
CA HIS A 30 -8.02 13.88 11.37
C HIS A 30 -8.85 12.78 10.68
N LEU A 31 -8.20 11.68 10.31
CA LEU A 31 -8.88 10.51 9.78
C LEU A 31 -9.58 9.75 10.91
N SER A 32 -10.89 9.62 10.84
CA SER A 32 -11.69 8.80 11.75
C SER A 32 -12.71 7.96 10.98
N TYR A 33 -12.94 6.73 11.44
CA TYR A 33 -13.91 5.82 10.82
C TYR A 33 -14.62 4.98 11.86
N GLN A 34 -15.94 4.96 11.75
CA GLN A 34 -16.84 4.31 12.67
C GLN A 34 -17.84 3.41 11.92
N VAL A 35 -18.08 2.23 12.46
CA VAL A 35 -19.02 1.26 11.91
C VAL A 35 -20.12 1.02 12.94
N LYS A 36 -21.39 0.98 12.52
CA LYS A 36 -22.46 0.53 13.41
C LYS A 36 -22.31 -0.99 13.62
N ALA A 37 -22.30 -1.46 14.85
CA ALA A 37 -22.23 -2.90 15.13
C ALA A 37 -23.44 -3.59 14.47
N LYS A 38 -23.21 -4.76 13.85
CA LYS A 38 -24.31 -5.61 13.40
C LYS A 38 -25.06 -6.06 14.65
N GLN A 39 -26.38 -5.86 14.68
CA GLN A 39 -27.22 -6.39 15.74
C GLN A 39 -27.10 -7.93 15.72
N HIS A 40 -26.44 -8.50 16.73
CA HIS A 40 -26.58 -9.93 16.99
C HIS A 40 -27.97 -10.13 17.60
N LYS A 41 -28.84 -10.88 16.91
CA LYS A 41 -30.08 -11.41 17.49
C LYS A 41 -29.69 -12.45 18.55
N TYR A 42 -29.52 -12.05 19.80
CA TYR A 42 -29.59 -12.96 20.94
C TYR A 42 -30.69 -12.51 21.91
N SER A 43 -31.27 -13.55 22.49
CA SER A 43 -32.52 -13.57 23.25
C SER A 43 -32.48 -12.75 24.53
N HIS A 44 -33.67 -12.29 24.93
CA HIS A 44 -34.05 -11.65 26.21
C HIS A 44 -33.69 -10.17 26.44
N GLY A 45 -34.66 -9.31 26.15
CA GLY A 45 -35.14 -8.28 27.10
C GLY A 45 -34.46 -6.91 27.12
N ASP A 46 -33.22 -6.77 26.66
CA ASP A 46 -32.53 -5.48 26.70
C ASP A 46 -32.85 -4.60 25.47
N PRO A 47 -33.04 -3.27 25.64
CA PRO A 47 -33.29 -2.37 24.53
C PRO A 47 -32.10 -2.36 23.54
N PRO A 48 -32.34 -2.27 22.23
CA PRO A 48 -31.30 -2.31 21.22
C PRO A 48 -30.44 -1.04 21.29
N THR A 49 -29.37 -1.08 22.09
CA THR A 49 -28.37 -0.02 22.07
C THR A 49 -27.58 -0.19 20.77
N SER A 50 -27.77 0.74 19.83
CA SER A 50 -27.03 0.74 18.55
C SER A 50 -25.57 1.13 18.82
N ALA A 51 -24.79 0.20 19.36
CA ALA A 51 -23.37 0.42 19.63
C ALA A 51 -22.63 0.65 18.31
N SER A 52 -21.93 1.77 18.20
CA SER A 52 -21.05 2.06 17.06
C SER A 52 -19.60 1.83 17.48
N ALA A 53 -18.87 1.03 16.72
CA ALA A 53 -17.47 0.72 16.95
C ALA A 53 -16.60 1.71 16.16
N LEU A 54 -15.77 2.48 16.87
CA LEU A 54 -14.76 3.35 16.27
C LEU A 54 -13.55 2.49 15.91
N LEU A 55 -13.22 2.41 14.62
CA LEU A 55 -12.12 1.57 14.12
C LEU A 55 -10.85 2.37 13.82
N VAL A 56 -11.00 3.67 13.58
CA VAL A 56 -9.91 4.64 13.41
C VAL A 56 -10.35 5.94 14.07
N ASP A 57 -9.48 6.56 14.86
CA ASP A 57 -9.78 7.73 15.69
C ASP A 57 -8.66 8.77 15.61
N ASP A 58 -8.94 9.83 14.84
CA ASP A 58 -8.16 11.06 14.73
C ASP A 58 -6.70 10.87 14.32
N VAL A 59 -6.47 10.05 13.29
CA VAL A 59 -5.12 9.80 12.77
C VAL A 59 -4.70 10.93 11.84
N SER A 60 -3.54 11.53 12.12
CA SER A 60 -2.91 12.55 11.28
C SER A 60 -1.44 12.22 11.05
N LEU A 61 -0.98 12.30 9.79
CA LEU A 61 0.40 11.99 9.41
C LEU A 61 0.78 12.67 8.10
N ASP A 62 2.08 12.84 7.89
CA ASP A 62 2.69 13.43 6.71
C ASP A 62 3.79 12.48 6.21
N ILE A 63 3.86 12.24 4.90
CA ILE A 63 4.86 11.35 4.27
C ILE A 63 5.40 12.03 3.01
N ARG A 64 6.71 12.00 2.82
CA ARG A 64 7.36 12.62 1.67
C ARG A 64 7.62 11.61 0.54
N ALA A 65 7.79 12.15 -0.67
CA ALA A 65 8.22 11.37 -1.82
C ALA A 65 9.56 10.66 -1.55
N GLY A 66 9.60 9.35 -1.84
CA GLY A 66 10.75 8.50 -1.56
C GLY A 66 10.81 7.97 -0.12
N GLU A 67 9.87 8.35 0.76
CA GLU A 67 9.76 7.80 2.11
C GLU A 67 8.87 6.54 2.15
N LEU A 68 9.21 5.65 3.08
CA LEU A 68 8.50 4.40 3.34
C LEU A 68 7.95 4.46 4.76
N LEU A 69 6.63 4.45 4.91
CA LEU A 69 5.95 4.40 6.20
C LEU A 69 5.53 2.97 6.53
N ALA A 70 6.00 2.45 7.67
CA ALA A 70 5.51 1.22 8.27
C ALA A 70 4.32 1.51 9.20
N ILE A 71 3.16 0.93 8.93
CA ILE A 71 1.99 0.94 9.81
C ILE A 71 1.99 -0.35 10.61
N MET A 72 2.26 -0.26 11.90
CA MET A 72 2.39 -1.39 12.82
C MET A 72 1.38 -1.29 13.96
N GLY A 73 1.10 -2.42 14.59
CA GLY A 73 0.12 -2.52 15.66
C GLY A 73 -0.45 -3.93 15.77
N PRO A 74 -1.08 -4.28 16.90
CA PRO A 74 -1.64 -5.61 17.12
C PRO A 74 -2.76 -5.95 16.14
N SER A 75 -3.17 -7.22 16.14
CA SER A 75 -4.36 -7.61 15.37
C SER A 75 -5.57 -6.81 15.85
N GLY A 76 -6.44 -6.39 14.93
CA GLY A 76 -7.59 -5.54 15.27
C GLY A 76 -7.27 -4.07 15.56
N ALA A 77 -6.00 -3.63 15.55
CA ALA A 77 -5.61 -2.22 15.79
C ALA A 77 -6.11 -1.21 14.73
N GLY A 78 -6.75 -1.67 13.66
CA GLY A 78 -7.27 -0.81 12.58
C GLY A 78 -6.30 -0.57 11.42
N LYS A 79 -5.14 -1.25 11.35
CA LYS A 79 -4.11 -1.09 10.27
C LYS A 79 -4.69 -1.14 8.84
N THR A 80 -5.26 -2.28 8.46
CA THR A 80 -5.89 -2.48 7.14
C THR A 80 -7.08 -1.55 6.93
N THR A 81 -7.82 -1.21 7.99
CA THR A 81 -8.90 -0.24 7.89
C THR A 81 -8.33 1.14 7.55
N LEU A 82 -7.32 1.61 8.26
CA LEU A 82 -6.64 2.87 8.01
C LEU A 82 -6.04 2.91 6.60
N LEU A 83 -5.35 1.84 6.16
CA LEU A 83 -4.78 1.77 4.81
C LEU A 83 -5.87 1.87 3.71
N ASN A 84 -7.01 1.20 3.91
CA ASN A 84 -8.16 1.28 3.01
C ASN A 84 -8.86 2.66 3.03
N LEU A 85 -8.81 3.36 4.17
CA LEU A 85 -9.29 4.73 4.28
C LEU A 85 -8.38 5.69 3.53
N MET A 86 -7.06 5.59 3.71
CA MET A 86 -6.09 6.43 3.04
C MET A 86 -6.13 6.28 1.51
N SER A 87 -6.41 5.07 1.01
CA SER A 87 -6.53 4.75 -0.42
C SER A 87 -7.93 4.95 -1.02
N PHE A 88 -8.89 5.43 -0.22
CA PHE A 88 -10.28 5.72 -0.63
C PHE A 88 -11.04 4.49 -1.20
N ARG A 89 -10.65 3.26 -0.79
CA ARG A 89 -11.26 2.01 -1.26
C ARG A 89 -12.54 1.61 -0.52
N LYS A 90 -12.71 2.00 0.76
CA LYS A 90 -13.97 1.75 1.48
C LYS A 90 -15.10 2.63 0.92
N GLN A 91 -16.25 2.01 0.64
CA GLN A 91 -17.40 2.59 -0.10
C GLN A 91 -18.09 3.81 0.54
N ALA A 92 -17.64 4.31 1.70
CA ALA A 92 -18.19 5.51 2.34
C ALA A 92 -17.67 6.84 1.75
N MET A 93 -16.90 6.79 0.66
CA MET A 93 -16.19 7.95 0.10
C MET A 93 -17.03 8.66 -0.97
N GLN A 94 -18.08 9.37 -0.56
CA GLN A 94 -18.48 10.62 -1.23
C GLN A 94 -17.67 11.75 -0.58
N GLY A 95 -16.98 12.54 -1.40
CA GLY A 95 -15.93 13.46 -0.97
C GLY A 95 -16.39 14.65 -0.11
N GLY A 96 -15.40 15.26 0.55
CA GLY A 96 -15.58 16.46 1.37
C GLY A 96 -15.91 16.13 2.82
N SER A 97 -15.64 17.05 3.73
CA SER A 97 -16.00 16.95 5.14
C SER A 97 -17.50 16.64 5.29
N VAL A 98 -17.84 15.37 5.47
CA VAL A 98 -19.19 14.92 5.79
C VAL A 98 -19.37 15.08 7.30
N SER A 99 -19.69 16.30 7.74
CA SER A 99 -20.63 16.47 8.84
C SER A 99 -22.03 16.45 8.24
N ILE A 100 -22.51 15.27 7.84
CA ILE A 100 -23.91 15.13 7.44
C ILE A 100 -24.71 15.10 8.74
N ARG A 101 -25.25 16.27 9.07
CA ARG A 101 -26.47 16.40 9.87
C ARG A 101 -27.51 15.50 9.20
N GLU A 102 -28.16 14.69 10.04
CA GLU A 102 -29.18 13.69 9.74
C GLU A 102 -29.87 13.89 8.39
N GLU A 103 -29.71 12.93 7.48
CA GLU A 103 -30.80 12.13 6.94
C GLU A 103 -30.26 11.12 5.90
N HIS A 104 -30.51 9.84 6.17
CA HIS A 104 -30.34 8.70 5.27
C HIS A 104 -28.94 8.35 4.74
N PHE A 105 -28.00 7.97 5.64
CA PHE A 105 -26.85 7.15 5.25
C PHE A 105 -26.85 5.78 5.94
N THR A 106 -26.73 4.75 5.12
CA THR A 106 -26.77 3.32 5.43
C THR A 106 -25.53 2.91 6.25
N HIS A 107 -25.74 2.49 7.50
CA HIS A 107 -24.88 1.64 8.36
C HIS A 107 -23.42 2.03 8.70
N GLN A 108 -22.81 3.09 8.16
CA GLN A 108 -21.40 3.46 8.43
C GLN A 108 -21.20 4.98 8.53
N LEU A 109 -20.31 5.46 9.41
CA LEU A 109 -19.95 6.88 9.53
C LEU A 109 -18.45 7.05 9.33
N LEU A 110 -18.10 7.82 8.30
CA LEU A 110 -16.72 8.16 7.97
C LEU A 110 -16.52 9.65 8.18
N ILE A 111 -15.48 10.02 8.94
CA ILE A 111 -15.10 11.42 9.15
C ILE A 111 -13.68 11.57 8.61
N ILE A 112 -13.56 12.05 7.38
CA ILE A 112 -12.29 12.48 6.81
C ILE A 112 -12.33 14.00 6.74
N ARG A 113 -11.43 14.66 7.47
CA ARG A 113 -11.37 16.12 7.41
C ARG A 113 -10.60 16.61 6.19
N GLN A 114 -9.38 16.09 5.96
CA GLN A 114 -8.57 16.53 4.83
C GLN A 114 -7.52 15.49 4.45
N VAL A 115 -7.42 15.20 3.15
CA VAL A 115 -6.30 14.50 2.53
C VAL A 115 -5.76 15.40 1.45
N SER A 116 -4.46 15.68 1.47
CA SER A 116 -3.86 16.62 0.52
C SER A 116 -2.49 16.16 0.06
N LEU A 117 -2.18 16.43 -1.21
CA LEU A 117 -0.85 16.28 -1.77
C LEU A 117 -0.30 17.67 -2.09
N ASN A 118 0.82 18.04 -1.50
CA ASN A 118 1.45 19.38 -1.65
C ASN A 118 0.49 20.53 -1.29
N GLY A 119 -0.39 20.30 -0.30
CA GLY A 119 -1.42 21.25 0.11
C GLY A 119 -2.70 21.26 -0.75
N ASN A 120 -2.72 20.56 -1.89
CA ASN A 120 -3.92 20.42 -2.71
C ASN A 120 -4.77 19.25 -2.20
N THR A 121 -6.03 19.51 -1.87
CA THR A 121 -6.97 18.46 -1.42
C THR A 121 -7.17 17.42 -2.52
N LEU A 122 -6.97 16.15 -2.19
CA LEU A 122 -7.20 15.03 -3.09
C LEU A 122 -8.66 14.58 -3.02
N ASN A 123 -9.29 14.47 -4.18
CA ASN A 123 -10.57 13.78 -4.30
C ASN A 123 -10.36 12.29 -4.61
N LYS A 124 -11.46 11.54 -4.74
CA LYS A 124 -11.42 10.10 -5.04
C LYS A 124 -10.82 9.77 -6.41
N ASN A 125 -11.12 10.56 -7.43
CA ASN A 125 -10.58 10.34 -8.77
C ASN A 125 -9.07 10.61 -8.78
N ASP A 126 -8.62 11.68 -8.11
CA ASP A 126 -7.19 11.99 -7.98
C ASP A 126 -6.46 10.85 -7.24
N MET A 127 -7.02 10.34 -6.15
CA MET A 127 -6.44 9.21 -5.41
C MET A 127 -6.37 7.93 -6.27
N GLN A 128 -7.42 7.65 -7.05
CA GLN A 128 -7.45 6.48 -7.95
C GLN A 128 -6.46 6.59 -9.12
N GLU A 129 -6.17 7.80 -9.58
CA GLU A 129 -5.23 8.05 -10.67
C GLU A 129 -3.77 8.02 -10.16
N LEU A 130 -3.53 8.59 -8.98
CA LEU A 130 -2.17 8.77 -8.43
C LEU A 130 -1.66 7.55 -7.66
N SER A 131 -2.55 6.65 -7.24
CA SER A 131 -2.18 5.57 -6.32
C SER A 131 -2.43 4.17 -6.86
N MET A 132 -1.67 3.22 -6.33
CA MET A 132 -1.87 1.79 -6.56
C MET A 132 -1.95 1.06 -5.23
N PHE A 133 -2.79 0.03 -5.15
CA PHE A 133 -3.01 -0.76 -3.94
C PHE A 133 -2.67 -2.22 -4.21
N VAL A 134 -1.79 -2.79 -3.39
CA VAL A 134 -1.47 -4.22 -3.37
C VAL A 134 -2.14 -4.86 -2.17
N GLU A 135 -2.97 -5.86 -2.43
CA GLU A 135 -3.72 -6.59 -1.41
C GLU A 135 -2.85 -7.65 -0.71
N GLN A 136 -3.37 -8.15 0.41
CA GLN A 136 -2.71 -9.21 1.18
C GLN A 136 -2.56 -10.50 0.37
N GLU A 137 -3.55 -10.85 -0.46
CA GLU A 137 -3.51 -12.05 -1.29
C GLU A 137 -3.06 -11.76 -2.73
N ASP A 138 -2.17 -12.59 -3.25
CA ASP A 138 -1.66 -12.47 -4.62
C ASP A 138 -2.64 -13.12 -5.62
N THR A 139 -3.48 -12.33 -6.29
CA THR A 139 -4.38 -12.82 -7.34
C THR A 139 -3.71 -12.82 -8.72
N LEU A 140 -2.85 -13.80 -8.98
CA LEU A 140 -2.10 -13.90 -10.24
C LEU A 140 -2.63 -15.02 -11.16
N ILE A 141 -2.61 -14.79 -12.47
CA ILE A 141 -3.01 -15.82 -13.46
C ILE A 141 -1.84 -16.79 -13.66
N GLY A 142 -1.95 -17.98 -13.06
CA GLY A 142 -0.87 -18.98 -13.00
C GLY A 142 -0.27 -19.44 -14.33
N VAL A 143 -1.02 -19.38 -15.43
CA VAL A 143 -0.57 -19.86 -16.76
C VAL A 143 0.24 -18.81 -17.55
N LEU A 144 0.25 -17.56 -17.07
CA LEU A 144 1.06 -16.50 -17.67
C LEU A 144 2.49 -16.57 -17.12
N THR A 145 3.44 -16.03 -17.89
CA THR A 145 4.79 -15.84 -17.39
C THR A 145 4.89 -14.60 -16.50
N VAL A 146 5.96 -14.50 -15.72
CA VAL A 146 6.27 -13.32 -14.90
C VAL A 146 6.28 -12.06 -15.77
N ARG A 147 7.00 -12.07 -16.90
CA ARG A 147 7.09 -10.95 -17.85
C ARG A 147 5.74 -10.59 -18.45
N GLU A 148 4.96 -11.60 -18.87
CA GLU A 148 3.64 -11.39 -19.45
C GLU A 148 2.68 -10.73 -18.45
N THR A 149 2.73 -11.12 -17.18
CA THR A 149 1.89 -10.56 -16.11
C THR A 149 2.19 -9.07 -15.90
N VAL A 150 3.48 -8.69 -15.79
CA VAL A 150 3.87 -7.28 -15.60
C VAL A 150 3.55 -6.46 -16.85
N GLN A 151 3.83 -7.01 -18.04
CA GLN A 151 3.51 -6.35 -19.31
C GLN A 151 2.02 -6.07 -19.44
N LEU A 152 1.15 -7.04 -19.13
CA LEU A 152 -0.30 -6.85 -19.18
C LEU A 152 -0.77 -5.81 -18.18
N SER A 153 -0.15 -5.73 -17.00
CA SER A 153 -0.49 -4.71 -16.00
C SER A 153 -0.22 -3.31 -16.54
N LEU A 154 0.93 -3.10 -17.20
CA LEU A 154 1.26 -1.83 -17.86
C LEU A 154 0.35 -1.53 -19.07
N GLU A 155 0.11 -2.51 -19.94
CA GLU A 155 -0.75 -2.35 -21.13
C GLU A 155 -2.22 -2.05 -20.75
N LEU A 156 -2.70 -2.52 -19.60
CA LEU A 156 -4.02 -2.19 -19.08
C LEU A 156 -4.07 -0.79 -18.47
N PHE A 157 -3.01 -0.41 -17.76
CA PHE A 157 -2.88 0.92 -17.18
C PHE A 157 -2.83 1.99 -18.27
N ASP A 158 -1.86 1.86 -19.18
CA ASP A 158 -1.65 2.74 -20.33
C ASP A 158 -1.64 1.95 -21.65
N PRO A 159 -2.82 1.80 -22.29
CA PRO A 159 -2.93 1.07 -23.56
C PRO A 159 -2.40 1.85 -24.77
N CYS A 160 -2.04 3.12 -24.61
CA CYS A 160 -1.50 3.95 -25.68
C CYS A 160 0.03 3.88 -25.74
N LEU A 161 0.68 3.34 -24.70
CA LEU A 161 2.12 3.28 -24.58
C LEU A 161 2.77 2.44 -25.72
N PRO A 162 3.81 2.95 -26.41
CA PRO A 162 4.49 2.21 -27.46
C PRO A 162 5.09 0.90 -26.93
N LYS A 163 4.98 -0.19 -27.70
CA LYS A 163 5.50 -1.50 -27.29
C LYS A 163 6.97 -1.46 -26.88
N LYS A 164 7.82 -0.69 -27.57
CA LYS A 164 9.24 -0.57 -27.22
C LYS A 164 9.44 -0.02 -25.81
N GLU A 165 8.63 0.97 -25.43
CA GLU A 165 8.67 1.57 -24.09
C GLU A 165 8.10 0.61 -23.03
N VAL A 166 7.01 -0.09 -23.35
CA VAL A 166 6.46 -1.16 -22.49
C VAL A 166 7.54 -2.19 -22.16
N HIS A 167 8.24 -2.72 -23.16
CA HIS A 167 9.29 -3.74 -22.94
C HIS A 167 10.46 -3.19 -22.13
N ALA A 168 10.88 -1.95 -22.39
CA ALA A 168 11.95 -1.30 -21.65
C ALA A 168 11.57 -1.10 -20.17
N ARG A 169 10.36 -0.59 -19.89
CA ARG A 169 9.86 -0.36 -18.53
C ARG A 169 9.67 -1.66 -17.76
N VAL A 170 9.06 -2.67 -18.39
CA VAL A 170 8.93 -4.02 -17.82
C VAL A 170 10.30 -4.61 -17.50
N GLY A 171 11.28 -4.49 -18.41
CA GLY A 171 12.65 -4.97 -18.19
C GLY A 171 13.31 -4.32 -16.97
N ARG A 172 13.22 -2.98 -16.85
CA ARG A 172 13.75 -2.24 -15.69
C ARG A 172 13.13 -2.71 -14.37
N VAL A 173 11.80 -2.81 -14.31
CA VAL A 173 11.09 -3.20 -13.08
C VAL A 173 11.38 -4.65 -12.71
N LEU A 174 11.41 -5.58 -13.67
CA LEU A 174 11.77 -6.98 -13.39
C LEU A 174 13.20 -7.09 -12.85
N SER A 175 14.13 -6.29 -13.36
CA SER A 175 15.50 -6.25 -12.86
C SER A 175 15.58 -5.68 -11.45
N ALA A 176 14.91 -4.55 -11.19
CA ALA A 176 14.86 -3.92 -9.87
C ALA A 176 14.21 -4.84 -8.81
N MET A 177 13.22 -5.63 -9.21
CA MET A 177 12.53 -6.60 -8.35
C MET A 177 13.25 -7.96 -8.27
N GLY A 178 14.42 -8.13 -8.88
CA GLY A 178 15.18 -9.39 -8.82
C GLY A 178 14.46 -10.58 -9.50
N LEU A 179 13.61 -10.31 -10.49
CA LEU A 179 12.78 -11.30 -11.20
C LEU A 179 13.31 -11.63 -12.60
N SER A 180 14.46 -11.09 -13.01
CA SER A 180 15.02 -11.30 -14.36
C SER A 180 15.29 -12.77 -14.69
N SER A 181 15.77 -13.56 -13.72
CA SER A 181 16.08 -14.98 -13.93
C SER A 181 14.86 -15.86 -14.16
N CYS A 182 13.71 -15.48 -13.59
CA CYS A 182 12.43 -16.19 -13.74
C CYS A 182 11.44 -15.45 -14.66
N ALA A 183 11.88 -14.45 -15.42
CA ALA A 183 11.00 -13.58 -16.20
C ALA A 183 10.12 -14.35 -17.20
N ASP A 184 10.64 -15.43 -17.77
CA ASP A 184 9.94 -16.23 -18.76
C ASP A 184 9.37 -17.55 -18.18
N GLN A 185 9.49 -17.74 -16.86
CA GLN A 185 8.84 -18.84 -16.12
C GLN A 185 7.36 -18.52 -15.85
N ARG A 186 6.52 -19.56 -15.85
CA ARG A 186 5.10 -19.45 -15.47
C ARG A 186 4.93 -19.18 -13.99
N VAL A 187 3.93 -18.38 -13.64
CA VAL A 187 3.59 -18.07 -12.24
C VAL A 187 3.20 -19.33 -11.46
N GLY A 188 2.57 -20.30 -12.12
CA GLY A 188 2.14 -21.57 -11.53
C GLY A 188 0.68 -21.55 -11.10
N THR A 189 0.02 -22.70 -11.26
CA THR A 189 -1.37 -22.93 -10.84
C THR A 189 -1.37 -23.84 -9.60
N PRO A 190 -2.50 -24.04 -8.91
CA PRO A 190 -2.57 -25.01 -7.81
C PRO A 190 -2.14 -26.44 -8.19
N ILE A 191 -2.15 -26.77 -9.50
CA ILE A 191 -1.87 -28.11 -10.03
C ILE A 191 -0.49 -28.16 -10.73
N SER A 192 0.09 -27.00 -11.09
CA SER A 192 1.37 -26.91 -11.81
C SER A 192 2.32 -25.98 -11.08
N THR A 193 3.47 -26.51 -10.68
CA THR A 193 4.52 -25.76 -10.01
C THR A 193 4.99 -24.59 -10.88
N GLY A 194 5.21 -23.44 -10.23
CA GLY A 194 5.68 -22.21 -10.87
C GLY A 194 6.74 -21.53 -10.02
N ILE A 195 6.68 -20.21 -9.94
CA ILE A 195 7.61 -19.41 -9.13
C ILE A 195 7.31 -19.57 -7.63
N SER A 196 8.31 -19.29 -6.79
CA SER A 196 8.20 -19.38 -5.32
C SER A 196 7.24 -18.33 -4.74
N GLY A 197 6.78 -18.52 -3.49
CA GLY A 197 5.91 -17.55 -2.81
C GLY A 197 6.50 -16.14 -2.74
N GLY A 198 7.78 -16.01 -2.37
CA GLY A 198 8.49 -14.72 -2.39
C GLY A 198 8.58 -14.10 -3.80
N GLN A 199 8.78 -14.92 -4.83
CA GLN A 199 8.75 -14.44 -6.23
C GLN A 199 7.34 -13.99 -6.65
N LYS A 200 6.26 -14.66 -6.21
CA LYS A 200 4.88 -14.19 -6.44
C LYS A 200 4.64 -12.83 -5.79
N ARG A 201 5.12 -12.64 -4.56
CA ARG A 201 4.96 -11.38 -3.84
C ARG A 201 5.70 -10.23 -4.53
N ARG A 202 6.94 -10.48 -4.96
CA ARG A 202 7.70 -9.52 -5.79
C ARG A 202 7.02 -9.24 -7.12
N LEU A 203 6.39 -10.24 -7.74
CA LEU A 203 5.64 -10.07 -8.98
C LEU A 203 4.40 -9.20 -8.78
N THR A 204 3.61 -9.41 -7.72
CA THR A 204 2.45 -8.57 -7.41
C THR A 204 2.88 -7.11 -7.21
N ALA A 205 3.94 -6.88 -6.43
CA ALA A 205 4.50 -5.54 -6.26
C ALA A 205 5.03 -4.96 -7.59
N ALA A 206 5.68 -5.77 -8.44
CA ALA A 206 6.15 -5.35 -9.76
C ALA A 206 5.00 -4.89 -10.68
N CYS A 207 3.85 -5.59 -10.64
CA CYS A 207 2.66 -5.21 -11.40
C CYS A 207 2.09 -3.85 -10.97
N ALA A 208 2.22 -3.49 -9.69
CA ALA A 208 1.86 -2.16 -9.21
C ALA A 208 2.94 -1.12 -9.56
N MET A 209 4.21 -1.45 -9.39
CA MET A 209 5.32 -0.51 -9.60
C MET A 209 5.57 -0.17 -11.06
N VAL A 210 5.22 -1.06 -12.00
CA VAL A 210 5.41 -0.81 -13.44
C VAL A 210 4.57 0.37 -13.96
N THR A 211 3.48 0.72 -13.26
CA THR A 211 2.67 1.90 -13.59
C THR A 211 3.30 3.20 -13.08
N LEU A 212 4.38 3.12 -12.29
CA LEU A 212 5.06 4.24 -11.64
C LEU A 212 4.08 5.15 -10.87
N PRO A 213 3.33 4.59 -9.91
CA PRO A 213 2.36 5.36 -9.14
C PRO A 213 3.07 6.41 -8.28
N ARG A 214 2.39 7.51 -7.94
CA ARG A 214 2.91 8.49 -6.98
C ARG A 214 2.80 7.98 -5.54
N ILE A 215 1.77 7.19 -5.27
CA ILE A 215 1.49 6.63 -3.95
C ILE A 215 1.27 5.12 -4.09
N LEU A 216 1.97 4.32 -3.29
CA LEU A 216 1.82 2.88 -3.27
C LEU A 216 1.36 2.43 -1.89
N PHE A 217 0.21 1.78 -1.83
CA PHE A 217 -0.32 1.15 -0.63
C PHE A 217 -0.09 -0.36 -0.70
N LEU A 218 0.49 -0.92 0.36
CA LEU A 218 0.89 -2.31 0.44
C LEU A 218 0.28 -2.93 1.71
N ASP A 219 -0.66 -3.86 1.56
CA ASP A 219 -1.30 -4.51 2.72
C ASP A 219 -0.63 -5.84 3.06
N GLU A 220 0.06 -5.90 4.20
CA GLU A 220 0.75 -7.07 4.74
C GLU A 220 1.64 -7.79 3.73
N VAL A 221 2.45 -7.02 2.97
CA VAL A 221 3.29 -7.56 1.88
C VAL A 221 4.35 -8.56 2.28
N THR A 222 4.76 -8.56 3.53
CA THR A 222 5.76 -9.51 4.04
C THR A 222 5.14 -10.73 4.71
N SER A 223 3.80 -10.81 4.82
CA SER A 223 3.12 -11.92 5.48
C SER A 223 3.30 -13.23 4.72
N GLY A 224 3.59 -14.32 5.45
CA GLY A 224 3.83 -15.65 4.88
C GLY A 224 5.19 -15.83 4.20
N LEU A 225 6.09 -14.85 4.28
CA LEU A 225 7.48 -14.96 3.82
C LEU A 225 8.43 -15.23 4.99
N ASP A 226 9.53 -15.93 4.72
CA ASP A 226 10.67 -15.98 5.64
C ASP A 226 11.34 -14.59 5.72
N SER A 227 12.13 -14.37 6.78
CA SER A 227 12.78 -13.08 7.06
C SER A 227 13.67 -12.59 5.93
N THR A 228 14.38 -13.50 5.24
CA THR A 228 15.28 -13.15 4.15
C THR A 228 14.49 -12.71 2.93
N SER A 229 13.48 -13.49 2.53
CA SER A 229 12.59 -13.14 1.42
C SER A 229 11.85 -11.83 1.67
N ALA A 230 11.35 -11.60 2.88
CA ALA A 230 10.67 -10.37 3.26
C ALA A 230 11.60 -9.14 3.13
N ARG A 231 12.85 -9.26 3.60
CA ARG A 231 13.87 -8.22 3.47
C ARG A 231 14.17 -7.90 2.01
N GLU A 232 14.37 -8.92 1.18
CA GLU A 232 14.65 -8.72 -0.25
C GLU A 232 13.51 -8.01 -0.98
N VAL A 233 12.25 -8.37 -0.67
CA VAL A 233 11.06 -7.68 -1.20
C VAL A 233 11.09 -6.21 -0.81
N MET A 234 11.33 -5.91 0.47
CA MET A 234 11.32 -4.53 0.96
C MET A 234 12.48 -3.69 0.43
N ILE A 235 13.67 -4.27 0.25
CA ILE A 235 14.80 -3.58 -0.38
C ILE A 235 14.47 -3.21 -1.83
N ALA A 236 13.88 -4.15 -2.59
CA ALA A 236 13.51 -3.88 -3.98
C ALA A 236 12.48 -2.74 -4.09
N ILE A 237 11.45 -2.77 -3.24
CA ILE A 237 10.42 -1.73 -3.18
C ILE A 237 11.03 -0.39 -2.77
N ARG A 238 11.88 -0.37 -1.74
CA ARG A 238 12.57 0.83 -1.26
C ARG A 238 13.44 1.45 -2.34
N ASN A 239 14.27 0.66 -3.00
CA ASN A 239 15.18 1.17 -4.03
C ASN A 239 14.42 1.81 -5.18
N LEU A 240 13.33 1.18 -5.63
CA LEU A 240 12.50 1.73 -6.70
C LEU A 240 11.71 2.96 -6.24
N ALA A 241 11.22 2.97 -5.00
CA ALA A 241 10.53 4.12 -4.43
C ALA A 241 11.43 5.34 -4.29
N VAL A 242 12.68 5.15 -3.86
CA VAL A 242 13.68 6.22 -3.78
C VAL A 242 14.05 6.72 -5.18
N ALA A 243 14.29 5.81 -6.13
CA ALA A 243 14.69 6.18 -7.48
C ALA A 243 13.60 6.96 -8.23
N GLU A 244 12.34 6.57 -8.06
CA GLU A 244 11.19 7.14 -8.79
C GLU A 244 10.37 8.12 -7.93
N SER A 245 10.85 8.47 -6.72
CA SER A 245 10.20 9.39 -5.77
C SER A 245 8.75 8.99 -5.42
N ILE A 246 8.52 7.69 -5.19
CA ILE A 246 7.21 7.12 -4.84
C ILE A 246 7.02 7.19 -3.32
N ILE A 247 5.82 7.57 -2.88
CA ILE A 247 5.41 7.50 -1.48
C ILE A 247 4.89 6.08 -1.21
N VAL A 248 5.45 5.37 -0.22
CA VAL A 248 5.04 3.99 0.05
C VAL A 248 4.51 3.85 1.47
N LEU A 249 3.31 3.28 1.60
CA LEU A 249 2.68 2.95 2.88
C LEU A 249 2.50 1.45 2.98
N VAL A 250 3.00 0.85 4.06
CA VAL A 250 2.99 -0.61 4.23
C VAL A 250 2.42 -0.98 5.59
N THR A 251 1.41 -1.83 5.63
CA THR A 251 1.01 -2.48 6.90
C THR A 251 1.90 -3.69 7.13
N ILE A 252 2.51 -3.79 8.32
CA ILE A 252 3.33 -4.95 8.69
C ILE A 252 2.99 -5.42 10.10
N HIS A 253 2.82 -6.73 10.24
CA HIS A 253 2.67 -7.40 11.52
C HIS A 253 4.03 -7.98 11.96
N GLN A 254 4.64 -7.41 13.00
CA GLN A 254 5.90 -7.88 13.62
C GLN A 254 7.08 -8.07 12.63
N PRO A 255 7.65 -7.01 12.05
CA PRO A 255 8.82 -7.11 11.19
C PRO A 255 10.07 -7.54 11.97
N SER A 256 10.98 -8.25 11.30
CA SER A 256 12.35 -8.39 11.78
C SER A 256 13.06 -7.02 11.77
N TYR A 257 14.14 -6.89 12.54
CA TYR A 257 14.95 -5.67 12.56
C TYR A 257 15.44 -5.27 11.16
N GLU A 258 15.86 -6.24 10.34
CA GLU A 258 16.35 -5.99 8.98
C GLU A 258 15.26 -5.49 8.03
N VAL A 259 14.01 -5.90 8.24
CA VAL A 259 12.85 -5.40 7.48
C VAL A 259 12.48 -4.01 7.95
N LEU A 260 12.42 -3.78 9.27
CA LEU A 260 12.09 -2.48 9.84
C LEU A 260 13.10 -1.40 9.43
N SER A 261 14.39 -1.75 9.32
CA SER A 261 15.45 -0.81 8.90
C SER A 261 15.33 -0.32 7.46
N GLN A 262 14.45 -0.92 6.65
CA GLN A 262 14.15 -0.44 5.29
C GLN A 262 13.17 0.76 5.30
N PHE A 263 12.46 0.99 6.40
CA PHE A 263 11.50 2.08 6.55
C PHE A 263 12.16 3.36 7.02
N THR A 264 11.63 4.50 6.55
CA THR A 264 12.04 5.81 7.06
C THR A 264 11.25 6.14 8.32
N ASP A 265 9.94 5.92 8.27
CA ASP A 265 8.99 6.29 9.30
C ASP A 265 8.14 5.09 9.73
N VAL A 266 7.63 5.18 10.94
CA VAL A 266 6.77 4.17 11.55
C VAL A 266 5.60 4.84 12.26
N LEU A 267 4.42 4.28 12.05
CA LEU A 267 3.17 4.61 12.72
C LEU A 267 2.77 3.40 13.57
N LEU A 268 2.80 3.57 14.89
CA LEU A 268 2.30 2.58 15.84
C LEU A 268 0.83 2.87 16.13
N LEU A 269 -0.03 1.90 15.88
CA LEU A 269 -1.46 1.94 16.13
C LEU A 269 -1.86 0.94 17.22
N ALA A 270 -2.78 1.35 18.11
CA ALA A 270 -3.55 0.45 18.95
C ALA A 270 -5.01 0.94 18.99
N GLU A 271 -5.97 0.02 18.94
CA GLU A 271 -7.41 0.36 19.01
C GLU A 271 -7.86 1.50 18.05
N GLY A 272 -7.29 1.57 16.83
CA GLY A 272 -7.60 2.60 15.84
C GLY A 272 -6.93 3.95 16.08
N ARG A 273 -6.02 4.04 17.06
CA ARG A 273 -5.45 5.27 17.58
C ARG A 273 -3.95 5.33 17.38
N THR A 274 -3.41 6.52 17.17
CA THR A 274 -1.95 6.73 17.05
C THR A 274 -1.29 6.70 18.43
N CYS A 275 -0.36 5.77 18.63
CA CYS A 275 0.48 5.67 19.82
C CYS A 275 1.88 6.25 19.59
N PHE A 276 2.38 6.22 18.35
CA PHE A 276 3.65 6.85 17.96
C PHE A 276 3.65 7.10 16.45
N HIS A 277 4.23 8.23 16.03
CA HIS A 277 4.56 8.50 14.63
C HIS A 277 5.86 9.29 14.56
N GLY A 278 6.82 8.76 13.80
CA GLY A 278 8.12 9.39 13.59
C GLY A 278 9.08 8.46 12.88
N LYS A 279 10.36 8.86 12.85
CA LYS A 279 11.40 8.06 12.21
C LYS A 279 11.63 6.76 12.97
N VAL A 280 12.00 5.71 12.24
CA VAL A 280 12.39 4.42 12.84
C VAL A 280 13.52 4.60 13.86
N THR A 281 14.47 5.49 13.57
CA THR A 281 15.59 5.82 14.48
C THR A 281 15.17 6.54 15.77
N GLU A 282 13.98 7.14 15.81
CA GLU A 282 13.46 7.86 16.98
C GLU A 282 12.70 6.92 17.95
N MET A 283 12.41 5.68 17.54
CA MET A 283 11.61 4.74 18.33
C MET A 283 12.25 4.42 19.70
N GLU A 284 13.52 4.02 19.72
CA GLU A 284 14.20 3.62 20.96
C GLU A 284 14.24 4.77 21.98
N GLY A 285 14.61 5.98 21.53
CA GLY A 285 14.62 7.16 22.38
C GLY A 285 13.23 7.57 22.85
N PHE A 286 12.16 7.30 22.09
CA PHE A 286 10.79 7.49 22.55
C PHE A 286 10.44 6.54 23.71
N PHE A 287 10.75 5.26 23.56
CA PHE A 287 10.51 4.25 24.59
C PHE A 287 11.30 4.52 25.87
N GLU A 288 12.54 4.98 25.75
CA GLU A 288 13.36 5.40 26.90
C GLU A 288 12.74 6.59 27.65
N ARG A 289 12.31 7.64 26.94
CA ARG A 289 11.66 8.81 27.56
C ARG A 289 10.31 8.52 28.19
N TRP A 290 9.56 7.57 27.63
CA TRP A 290 8.29 7.11 28.21
C TRP A 290 8.49 6.24 29.47
N GLY A 291 9.71 5.76 29.73
CA GLY A 291 10.04 4.94 30.90
C GLY A 291 9.98 3.43 30.66
N HIS A 292 9.88 3.00 29.41
CA HIS A 292 9.86 1.60 29.01
C HIS A 292 10.99 1.32 28.00
N PRO A 293 12.27 1.39 28.40
CA PRO A 293 13.39 1.26 27.49
C PRO A 293 13.43 -0.11 26.81
N VAL A 294 13.89 -0.14 25.56
CA VAL A 294 14.10 -1.37 24.80
C VAL A 294 15.29 -2.12 25.42
N ALA A 295 15.13 -3.42 25.70
CA ALA A 295 16.22 -4.23 26.23
C ALA A 295 17.40 -4.32 25.24
N LYS A 296 18.63 -4.48 25.77
CA LYS A 296 19.90 -4.37 25.02
C LYS A 296 20.08 -5.30 23.80
N PHE A 297 19.20 -6.28 23.62
CA PHE A 297 19.19 -7.22 22.49
C PHE A 297 17.79 -7.49 21.93
N ALA A 298 16.80 -6.69 22.33
CA ALA A 298 15.44 -6.81 21.84
C ALA A 298 15.23 -5.94 20.60
N SER A 299 14.38 -6.41 19.69
CA SER A 299 13.97 -5.59 18.54
C SER A 299 13.02 -4.47 19.02
N PRO A 300 13.23 -3.21 18.63
CA PRO A 300 12.27 -2.13 18.92
C PRO A 300 10.87 -2.41 18.38
N ALA A 301 10.78 -3.14 17.26
CA ALA A 301 9.53 -3.60 16.66
C ALA A 301 8.76 -4.53 17.61
N GLU A 302 9.47 -5.50 18.19
CA GLU A 302 8.90 -6.50 19.08
C GLU A 302 8.51 -5.88 20.42
N HIS A 303 9.39 -5.03 20.97
CA HIS A 303 9.09 -4.25 22.17
C HIS A 303 7.84 -3.38 22.00
N ALA A 304 7.74 -2.65 20.89
CA ALA A 304 6.56 -1.87 20.55
C ALA A 304 5.30 -2.74 20.53
N MET A 305 5.34 -3.89 19.87
CA MET A 305 4.20 -4.81 19.78
C MET A 305 3.80 -5.39 21.14
N ASN A 306 4.77 -5.68 22.02
CA ASN A 306 4.50 -6.13 23.38
C ASN A 306 3.86 -5.03 24.24
N CYS A 307 4.25 -3.77 24.07
CA CYS A 307 3.62 -2.63 24.74
C CYS A 307 2.21 -2.34 24.24
N LEU A 308 1.88 -2.70 22.99
CA LEU A 308 0.57 -2.46 22.38
C LEU A 308 -0.39 -3.66 22.52
N ASN A 309 0.12 -4.87 22.76
CA ASN A 309 -0.68 -6.09 22.94
C ASN A 309 -1.13 -6.23 24.41
N ASP A 310 -2.38 -5.89 24.69
CA ASP A 310 -2.96 -6.06 26.04
C ASP A 310 -3.64 -7.44 26.27
N ASP A 311 -3.76 -8.26 25.21
CA ASP A 311 -4.61 -9.47 25.21
C ASP A 311 -4.10 -10.63 26.10
N PHE A 312 -2.79 -10.67 26.40
CA PHE A 312 -2.15 -11.78 27.13
C PHE A 312 -1.54 -11.38 28.47
N SER A 313 -1.72 -10.13 28.92
CA SER A 313 -1.23 -9.72 30.24
C SER A 313 -2.13 -10.31 31.34
N PRO A 314 -1.57 -11.06 32.32
CA PRO A 314 -2.34 -11.65 33.42
C PRO A 314 -3.03 -10.59 34.29
N THR A 315 -2.52 -9.35 34.25
CA THR A 315 -3.18 -8.15 34.74
C THR A 315 -3.74 -7.40 33.53
N LYS A 316 -5.07 -7.41 33.34
CA LYS A 316 -5.79 -6.62 32.31
C LYS A 316 -5.51 -5.13 32.47
N THR A 317 -4.36 -4.69 32.00
CA THR A 317 -3.90 -3.30 32.07
C THR A 317 -4.04 -2.73 30.67
N LYS A 318 -5.28 -2.38 30.30
CA LYS A 318 -5.61 -1.44 29.19
C LYS A 318 -4.85 -0.09 29.27
N THR A 319 -4.10 0.08 30.35
CA THR A 319 -3.31 1.23 30.73
C THR A 319 -2.04 1.40 29.89
N THR A 320 -1.43 0.34 29.34
CA THR A 320 -0.11 0.46 28.69
C THR A 320 -0.19 1.19 27.36
N ALA A 321 -1.01 0.70 26.42
CA ALA A 321 -1.22 1.37 25.13
C ALA A 321 -1.85 2.78 25.29
N SER A 322 -2.77 2.92 26.25
CA SER A 322 -3.38 4.21 26.59
C SER A 322 -2.37 5.22 27.16
N SER A 323 -1.51 4.77 28.10
CA SER A 323 -0.43 5.58 28.67
C SER A 323 0.58 6.00 27.61
N MET A 324 0.96 5.08 26.72
CA MET A 324 1.85 5.38 25.60
C MET A 324 1.25 6.47 24.69
N ARG A 325 -0.04 6.37 24.38
CA ARG A 325 -0.76 7.40 23.60
C ARG A 325 -0.78 8.74 24.33
N GLU A 326 -1.11 8.77 25.63
CA GLU A 326 -1.13 10.02 26.42
C GLU A 326 0.25 10.68 26.47
N PHE A 327 1.31 9.88 26.64
CA PHE A 327 2.68 10.33 26.57
C PHE A 327 3.03 10.91 25.20
N TYR A 328 2.65 10.21 24.13
CA TYR A 328 2.84 10.70 22.76
C TYR A 328 2.10 12.01 22.48
N LEU A 329 0.84 12.14 22.90
CA LEU A 329 0.04 13.35 22.70
C LEU A 329 0.57 14.55 23.49
N SER A 330 1.04 14.33 24.72
CA SER A 330 1.61 15.38 25.58
C SER A 330 2.97 15.88 25.10
N HIS A 331 3.78 15.01 24.48
CA HIS A 331 5.14 15.36 24.02
C HIS A 331 5.20 15.73 22.54
N ASN A 332 4.19 15.39 21.75
CA ASN A 332 4.18 15.61 20.30
C ASN A 332 3.12 16.60 19.81
N SER A 333 2.55 17.41 20.71
CA SER A 333 1.54 18.46 20.40
C SER A 333 2.04 19.56 19.44
N ARG A 334 3.28 19.46 18.93
CA ARG A 334 3.93 20.43 18.05
C ARG A 334 4.32 19.88 16.66
N ARG A 335 4.17 18.59 16.34
CA ARG A 335 4.45 18.08 14.97
C ARG A 335 3.34 18.40 13.96
N SER A 336 2.25 19.05 14.38
CA SER A 336 1.15 19.47 13.51
C SER A 336 1.45 20.79 12.80
N THR A 337 2.46 20.79 11.93
CA THR A 337 2.66 21.69 10.77
C THR A 337 4.14 21.59 10.40
N LEU A 338 4.53 20.54 9.68
CA LEU A 338 5.56 20.76 8.68
C LEU A 338 5.05 21.94 7.84
N GLU A 339 5.77 23.06 7.81
CA GLU A 339 5.49 24.13 6.87
C GLU A 339 5.42 23.45 5.50
N LEU A 340 4.21 23.32 4.98
CA LEU A 340 3.98 22.73 3.68
C LEU A 340 4.69 23.67 2.72
N PRO A 341 5.82 23.29 2.09
CA PRO A 341 6.30 24.07 0.99
C PRO A 341 5.14 24.16 0.00
N LYS A 342 4.71 25.39 -0.31
CA LYS A 342 3.70 25.67 -1.34
C LYS A 342 4.34 25.31 -2.67
N PHE A 343 4.44 24.02 -2.96
CA PHE A 343 4.96 23.54 -4.22
C PHE A 343 3.90 23.71 -5.29
N GLY A 344 4.37 24.17 -6.45
CA GLY A 344 3.55 24.48 -7.60
C GLY A 344 2.62 23.32 -7.97
N VAL A 345 1.50 23.71 -8.57
CA VAL A 345 0.50 22.88 -9.24
C VAL A 345 1.13 21.57 -9.72
N VAL A 346 0.56 20.43 -9.30
CA VAL A 346 0.85 19.13 -9.90
C VAL A 346 0.65 19.32 -11.40
N ASN A 347 1.74 19.41 -12.15
CA ASN A 347 1.68 19.47 -13.60
C ASN A 347 1.08 18.13 -14.04
N ARG A 348 -0.23 18.17 -14.31
CA ARG A 348 -0.93 17.12 -15.04
C ARG A 348 -0.21 17.03 -16.37
N GLU A 349 0.66 16.03 -16.53
CA GLU A 349 0.93 15.61 -17.90
C GLU A 349 -0.40 15.13 -18.45
N PRO A 350 -0.93 15.74 -19.51
CA PRO A 350 -2.19 15.32 -20.07
C PRO A 350 -1.99 13.88 -20.54
N HIS A 351 -2.57 12.92 -19.83
CA HIS A 351 -2.84 11.62 -20.43
C HIS A 351 -3.58 11.91 -21.72
N PHE A 352 -2.90 11.66 -22.84
CA PHE A 352 -3.34 11.96 -24.19
C PHE A 352 -4.84 11.69 -24.29
N HIS A 353 -5.63 12.73 -24.58
CA HIS A 353 -7.06 12.62 -24.86
C HIS A 353 -7.25 11.87 -26.19
N SER A 354 -6.92 10.58 -26.24
CA SER A 354 -7.63 9.66 -27.10
C SER A 354 -9.05 9.56 -26.56
N GLY A 355 -10.05 9.53 -27.46
CA GLY A 355 -11.45 9.48 -27.03
C GLY A 355 -11.65 8.32 -26.04
N GLN A 356 -12.43 8.54 -24.97
CA GLN A 356 -12.66 7.54 -23.91
C GLN A 356 -13.02 6.15 -24.47
N VAL A 357 -13.69 6.11 -25.63
CA VAL A 357 -14.03 4.90 -26.37
C VAL A 357 -12.81 4.16 -26.90
N ASP A 358 -11.79 4.82 -27.46
CA ASP A 358 -10.56 4.18 -27.95
C ASP A 358 -9.80 3.51 -26.80
N ILE A 359 -9.70 4.18 -25.65
CA ILE A 359 -9.07 3.62 -24.44
C ILE A 359 -9.80 2.35 -23.98
N ILE A 360 -11.15 2.39 -23.93
CA ILE A 360 -11.97 1.24 -23.55
C ILE A 360 -11.78 0.08 -24.55
N LEU A 361 -11.79 0.37 -25.85
CA LEU A 361 -11.59 -0.64 -26.89
C LEU A 361 -10.21 -1.29 -26.80
N ARG A 362 -9.15 -0.49 -26.62
CA ARG A 362 -7.79 -1.01 -26.46
C ARG A 362 -7.63 -1.84 -25.20
N ARG A 363 -8.15 -1.38 -24.06
CA ARG A 363 -8.19 -2.17 -22.82
C ARG A 363 -8.94 -3.48 -23.03
N SER A 364 -10.09 -3.44 -23.71
CA SER A 364 -10.85 -4.65 -24.06
C SER A 364 -10.04 -5.60 -24.93
N LEU A 365 -9.28 -5.09 -25.90
CA LEU A 365 -8.41 -5.91 -26.75
C LEU A 365 -7.27 -6.56 -25.94
N VAL A 366 -6.65 -5.82 -25.02
CA VAL A 366 -5.62 -6.36 -24.10
C VAL A 366 -6.22 -7.48 -23.24
N LEU A 367 -7.42 -7.27 -22.68
CA LEU A 367 -8.13 -8.29 -21.90
C LEU A 367 -8.49 -9.51 -22.74
N THR A 368 -8.96 -9.32 -23.97
CA THR A 368 -9.25 -10.42 -24.90
C THR A 368 -8.00 -11.23 -25.23
N ARG A 369 -6.88 -10.55 -25.55
CA ARG A 369 -5.59 -11.21 -25.80
C ARG A 369 -5.11 -12.01 -24.58
N ARG A 370 -5.23 -11.43 -23.38
CA ARG A 370 -4.94 -12.12 -22.12
C ARG A 370 -5.81 -13.36 -21.95
N SER A 371 -7.12 -13.21 -22.15
CA SER A 371 -8.07 -14.30 -22.07
C SER A 371 -7.69 -15.41 -23.05
N VAL A 372 -7.56 -15.14 -24.34
CA VAL A 372 -7.18 -16.14 -25.36
C VAL A 372 -5.93 -16.92 -24.96
N LYS A 373 -4.93 -16.24 -24.41
CA LYS A 373 -3.68 -16.85 -23.92
C LYS A 373 -3.88 -17.72 -22.68
N ASN A 374 -4.76 -17.31 -21.77
CA ASN A 374 -5.18 -18.12 -20.64
C ASN A 374 -5.95 -19.38 -21.11
N TYR A 375 -6.87 -19.23 -22.06
CA TYR A 375 -7.62 -20.33 -22.66
C TYR A 375 -6.70 -21.35 -23.35
N SER A 376 -5.80 -20.91 -24.21
CA SER A 376 -4.94 -21.81 -24.98
C SER A 376 -3.93 -22.59 -24.12
N ARG A 377 -3.54 -22.04 -22.96
CA ARG A 377 -2.56 -22.67 -22.06
C ARG A 377 -3.21 -23.45 -20.90
N ASN A 378 -4.50 -23.29 -20.66
CA ASN A 378 -5.24 -23.99 -19.61
C ASN A 378 -6.13 -25.11 -20.19
N LEU A 379 -5.51 -25.98 -20.99
CA LEU A 379 -6.22 -27.00 -21.77
C LEU A 379 -7.05 -27.96 -20.89
N LEU A 380 -6.59 -28.26 -19.67
CA LEU A 380 -7.31 -29.11 -18.71
C LEU A 380 -8.68 -28.53 -18.31
N ALA A 381 -8.72 -27.26 -17.90
CA ALA A 381 -9.97 -26.65 -17.43
C ALA A 381 -11.01 -26.45 -18.55
N TYR A 382 -10.55 -26.32 -19.80
CA TYR A 382 -11.43 -26.16 -20.95
C TYR A 382 -11.78 -27.48 -21.63
N GLY A 383 -10.88 -28.46 -21.62
CA GLY A 383 -11.16 -29.83 -22.05
C GLY A 383 -12.25 -30.48 -21.20
N VAL A 384 -12.19 -30.30 -19.88
CA VAL A 384 -13.27 -30.76 -18.97
C VAL A 384 -14.60 -30.07 -19.31
N ARG A 385 -14.59 -28.75 -19.52
CA ARG A 385 -15.80 -27.99 -19.91
C ARG A 385 -16.37 -28.45 -21.25
N ALA A 386 -15.53 -28.64 -22.26
CA ALA A 386 -15.96 -29.15 -23.57
C ALA A 386 -16.53 -30.57 -23.45
N GLY A 387 -15.90 -31.43 -22.66
CA GLY A 387 -16.42 -32.77 -22.34
C GLY A 387 -17.79 -32.74 -21.66
N MET A 388 -18.02 -31.80 -20.74
CA MET A 388 -19.33 -31.59 -20.08
C MET A 388 -20.43 -31.07 -21.01
N TYR A 389 -20.09 -30.41 -22.13
CA TYR A 389 -21.08 -29.95 -23.11
C TYR A 389 -21.33 -30.95 -24.24
N ALA A 390 -20.39 -31.88 -24.45
CA ALA A 390 -20.43 -32.86 -25.53
C ALA A 390 -21.01 -34.22 -25.12
N GLY A 391 -21.16 -34.49 -23.82
CA GLY A 391 -21.87 -35.64 -23.25
C GLY A 391 -22.99 -35.16 -22.34
#